data_AF-A0A529TZS5-F1
#
_entry.id   AF-A0A529TZS5-F1
#
_cell.length_a   1.000
_cell.length_b   1.000
_cell.length_c   1.000
_cell.angle_alpha   90.00
_cell.angle_beta   90.00
_cell.angle_gamma   90.00
#
_symmetry.space_group_name_H-M   'P 1'
#
loop_
_entity.id
_entity.type
_entity.pdbx_description
1 polymer ?
#
loop_
_entity_poly.entity_id
_entity_poly.type
_entity_poly.pdbx_seq_one_letter_code
_entity_poly.pdbx_strand_id
1 'polypeptide(L)'
;MTPKLKRTVIAWLLLAPLIVVTIFPFAVMFLTAVKPRTEVLTPAWWPSEFRWSNFADMWVATGFGQALLNSLYVSALATIGAILISVPAAYAMSRFRFAGYGAFRQFLLISQMISPIVLVLGLFRLMAAWGLVESTTALGFIYMAFNVAFTVWMLQSYFDT
;
A
#
# COMPACT_ATOMS: atom_id res chain seq x y z
N MET A 1 29.31 32.67 -12.21
CA MET A 1 28.60 31.50 -11.65
C MET A 1 29.32 30.24 -12.09
N THR A 2 29.76 29.40 -11.15
CA THR A 2 30.36 28.10 -11.49
C THR A 2 29.37 27.24 -12.27
N PRO A 3 29.82 26.43 -13.26
CA PRO A 3 28.93 25.61 -14.09
C PRO A 3 28.07 24.63 -13.27
N LYS A 4 28.57 24.20 -12.10
CA LYS A 4 27.82 23.39 -11.13
C LYS A 4 26.62 24.14 -10.55
N LEU A 5 26.80 25.40 -10.16
CA LEU A 5 25.72 26.23 -9.59
C LEU A 5 24.60 26.48 -10.60
N LYS A 6 24.95 26.74 -11.87
CA LYS A 6 23.94 26.90 -12.94
C LYS A 6 23.10 25.64 -13.14
N ARG A 7 23.73 24.45 -13.17
CA ARG A 7 23.03 23.16 -13.32
C ARG A 7 22.10 22.89 -12.14
N THR A 8 22.53 23.17 -10.91
CA THR A 8 21.71 23.01 -9.71
C THR A 8 20.51 23.95 -9.71
N VAL A 9 20.70 25.23 -10.05
CA VAL A 9 19.59 26.20 -10.11
C VAL A 9 18.57 25.78 -11.18
N ILE A 10 19.01 25.38 -12.37
CA ILE A 10 18.11 24.90 -13.43
C ILE A 10 17.36 23.64 -12.98
N ALA A 11 18.05 22.69 -12.34
CA ALA A 11 17.41 21.48 -11.82
C ALA A 11 16.35 21.80 -10.77
N TRP A 12 16.62 22.68 -9.80
CA TRP A 12 15.65 23.09 -8.80
C TRP A 12 14.48 23.87 -9.39
N LEU A 13 14.72 24.72 -10.40
CA LEU A 13 13.67 25.48 -11.06
C LEU A 13 12.71 24.56 -11.84
N LEU A 14 13.23 23.48 -12.41
CA LEU A 14 12.43 22.43 -13.06
C LEU A 14 11.70 21.51 -12.06
N LEU A 15 12.34 21.20 -10.92
CA LEU A 15 11.77 20.31 -9.90
C LEU A 15 10.76 21.01 -8.98
N ALA A 16 10.91 22.31 -8.72
CA ALA A 16 10.06 23.04 -7.78
C ALA A 16 8.55 22.96 -8.13
N PRO A 17 8.11 23.15 -9.40
CA PRO A 17 6.71 22.97 -9.76
C PRO A 17 6.20 21.54 -9.49
N LEU A 18 7.03 20.53 -9.77
CA LEU A 18 6.67 19.13 -9.51
C LEU A 18 6.47 18.89 -8.01
N ILE A 19 7.39 19.40 -7.18
CA ILE A 19 7.29 19.32 -5.71
C ILE A 19 6.00 19.99 -5.23
N VAL A 20 5.68 21.18 -5.73
CA VAL A 20 4.46 21.91 -5.34
C VAL A 20 3.22 21.09 -5.69
N VAL A 21 3.12 20.59 -6.92
CA VAL A 21 1.97 19.78 -7.38
C VAL A 21 1.84 18.49 -6.56
N THR A 22 2.95 17.83 -6.22
CA THR A 22 2.94 16.61 -5.40
C THR A 22 2.55 16.88 -3.94
N ILE A 23 3.04 17.97 -3.33
CA ILE A 23 2.77 18.29 -1.92
C ILE A 23 1.37 18.89 -1.74
N PHE A 24 0.84 19.57 -2.75
CA PHE A 24 -0.46 20.24 -2.69
C PHE A 24 -1.61 19.39 -2.11
N PRO A 25 -1.91 18.16 -2.59
CA PRO A 25 -2.98 17.35 -2.02
C PRO A 25 -2.75 16.99 -0.55
N PHE A 26 -1.49 16.79 -0.12
CA PHE A 26 -1.16 16.53 1.29
C PHE A 26 -1.35 17.79 2.15
N ALA A 27 -1.02 18.96 1.62
CA ALA A 27 -1.30 20.23 2.31
C ALA A 27 -2.81 20.44 2.47
N VAL A 28 -3.61 20.16 1.45
CA VAL A 28 -5.08 20.21 1.52
C VAL A 28 -5.63 19.19 2.52
N MET A 29 -5.10 17.96 2.52
CA MET A 29 -5.47 16.92 3.50
C MET A 29 -5.21 17.39 4.93
N PHE A 30 -4.03 17.97 5.18
CA PHE A 30 -3.66 18.49 6.49
C PHE A 30 -4.55 19.66 6.92
N LEU A 31 -4.76 20.66 6.05
CA LEU A 31 -5.64 21.78 6.33
C LEU A 31 -7.08 21.34 6.58
N THR A 32 -7.54 20.29 5.90
CA THR A 32 -8.88 19.72 6.12
C THR A 32 -8.98 18.98 7.45
N ALA A 33 -7.92 18.27 7.87
CA ALA A 33 -7.89 17.58 9.16
C ALA A 33 -7.99 18.53 10.37
N VAL A 34 -7.47 19.76 10.24
CA VAL A 34 -7.51 20.78 11.31
C VAL A 34 -8.73 21.71 11.26
N LYS A 35 -9.62 21.56 10.26
CA LYS A 35 -10.83 22.38 10.12
C LYS A 35 -11.93 21.98 11.11
N PRO A 36 -12.80 22.93 11.53
CA PRO A 36 -14.08 22.59 12.13
C PRO A 36 -14.93 21.74 11.18
N ARG A 37 -15.71 20.79 11.71
CA ARG A 37 -16.56 19.86 10.91
C ARG A 37 -17.50 20.57 9.94
N THR A 38 -17.99 21.75 10.30
CA THR A 38 -18.89 22.58 9.50
C THR A 38 -18.22 23.15 8.24
N GLU A 39 -16.90 23.24 8.21
CA GLU A 39 -16.13 23.85 7.13
C GLU A 39 -15.48 22.84 6.19
N VAL A 40 -15.52 21.54 6.53
CA VAL A 40 -14.89 20.47 5.73
C VAL A 40 -15.45 20.39 4.31
N LEU A 41 -16.75 20.63 4.15
CA LEU A 41 -17.43 20.61 2.84
C LEU A 41 -17.50 21.99 2.17
N THR A 42 -17.02 23.04 2.84
CA THR A 42 -16.99 24.39 2.26
C THR A 42 -15.75 24.56 1.38
N PRO A 43 -15.84 25.30 0.26
CA PRO A 43 -14.71 25.55 -0.63
C PRO A 43 -13.70 26.57 -0.05
N ALA A 44 -13.55 26.61 1.27
CA ALA A 44 -12.55 27.41 1.95
C ALA A 44 -11.22 26.66 1.98
N TRP A 45 -10.15 27.27 1.48
CA TRP A 45 -8.82 26.65 1.48
C TRP A 45 -8.21 26.65 2.89
N TRP A 46 -8.34 27.76 3.62
CA TRP A 46 -7.85 27.93 4.98
C TRP A 46 -8.92 27.60 6.04
N PRO A 47 -8.54 27.03 7.20
CA PRO A 47 -9.44 26.89 8.35
C PRO A 47 -9.75 28.25 8.96
N SER A 48 -10.98 28.46 9.46
CA SER A 48 -11.29 29.61 10.31
C SER A 48 -10.59 29.54 11.67
N GLU A 49 -10.47 28.33 12.21
CA GLU A 49 -9.86 28.00 13.50
C GLU A 49 -9.07 26.69 13.37
N PHE A 50 -7.85 26.66 13.91
CA PHE A 50 -7.06 25.43 13.99
C PHE A 50 -7.54 24.54 15.14
N ARG A 51 -8.25 23.46 14.81
CA ARG A 51 -8.78 22.50 15.79
C ARG A 51 -7.92 21.25 15.89
N TRP A 52 -6.91 21.31 16.73
CA TRP A 52 -6.08 20.15 17.09
C TRP A 52 -6.86 19.07 17.84
N SER A 53 -7.98 19.43 18.49
CA SER A 53 -8.85 18.48 19.17
C SER A 53 -9.40 17.40 18.24
N ASN A 54 -9.54 17.69 16.94
CA ASN A 54 -9.98 16.71 15.94
C ASN A 54 -9.18 15.41 15.98
N PHE A 55 -7.87 15.49 16.22
CA PHE A 55 -7.02 14.30 16.33
C PHE A 55 -7.32 13.48 17.59
N ALA A 56 -7.49 14.13 18.73
CA ALA A 56 -7.83 13.48 19.99
C ALA A 56 -9.26 12.89 19.95
N ASP A 57 -10.20 13.66 19.41
CA ASP A 57 -11.60 13.27 19.25
C ASP A 57 -11.72 12.05 18.33
N MET A 58 -11.02 12.04 17.19
CA MET A 58 -11.01 10.89 16.28
C MET A 58 -10.39 9.66 16.93
N TRP A 59 -9.31 9.83 17.70
CA TRP A 59 -8.61 8.72 18.34
C TRP A 59 -9.54 7.90 19.24
N VAL A 60 -10.39 8.59 20.02
CA VAL A 60 -11.36 7.96 20.92
C VAL A 60 -12.64 7.58 20.19
N ALA A 61 -13.25 8.50 19.43
CA ALA A 61 -14.58 8.32 18.87
C ALA A 61 -14.67 7.19 17.83
N THR A 62 -13.57 6.89 17.12
CA THR A 62 -13.55 5.86 16.07
C THR A 62 -12.87 4.57 16.50
N GLY A 63 -12.37 4.48 17.73
CA GLY A 63 -11.54 3.35 18.16
C GLY A 63 -10.27 3.22 17.31
N PHE A 64 -9.70 4.34 16.85
CA PHE A 64 -8.62 4.38 15.86
C PHE A 64 -7.42 3.53 16.26
N GLY A 65 -7.08 3.49 17.55
CA GLY A 65 -6.00 2.65 18.07
C GLY A 65 -6.17 1.17 17.74
N GLN A 66 -7.39 0.63 17.86
CA GLN A 66 -7.66 -0.77 17.52
C GLN A 66 -7.61 -0.99 16.00
N ALA A 67 -8.15 -0.06 15.21
CA ALA A 67 -8.06 -0.12 13.75
C ALA A 67 -6.59 -0.08 13.26
N LEU A 68 -5.75 0.73 13.91
CA LEU A 68 -4.33 0.82 13.63
C LEU A 68 -3.60 -0.48 13.98
N LEU A 69 -3.88 -1.06 15.16
CA LEU A 69 -3.30 -2.35 15.57
C LEU A 69 -3.74 -3.48 14.64
N ASN A 70 -5.01 -3.51 14.23
CA ASN A 70 -5.49 -4.49 13.25
C ASN A 70 -4.76 -4.33 11.91
N SER A 71 -4.60 -3.10 11.42
CA SER A 71 -3.87 -2.83 10.18
C SER A 71 -2.41 -3.24 10.27
N LEU A 72 -1.74 -2.93 11.39
CA LEU A 72 -0.37 -3.33 11.64
C LEU A 72 -0.24 -4.86 11.69
N TYR A 73 -1.13 -5.54 12.42
CA TYR A 73 -1.15 -7.00 12.51
C TYR A 73 -1.34 -7.65 11.13
N VAL A 74 -2.37 -7.21 10.38
CA VAL A 74 -2.67 -7.74 9.04
C VAL A 74 -1.50 -7.50 8.09
N SER A 75 -0.93 -6.29 8.07
CA SER A 75 0.20 -5.94 7.19
C SER A 75 1.47 -6.72 7.53
N ALA A 76 1.78 -6.90 8.82
CA ALA A 76 2.93 -7.67 9.27
C ALA A 76 2.78 -9.16 8.92
N LEU A 77 1.61 -9.75 9.19
CA LEU A 77 1.31 -11.14 8.85
C LEU A 77 1.43 -11.37 7.34
N ALA A 78 0.82 -10.49 6.53
CA ALA A 78 0.87 -10.58 5.08
C ALA A 78 2.31 -10.45 4.55
N THR A 79 3.08 -9.50 5.07
CA THR A 79 4.45 -9.23 4.61
C THR A 79 5.40 -10.37 4.99
N ILE A 80 5.40 -10.78 6.27
CA ILE A 80 6.28 -11.86 6.74
C ILE A 80 5.92 -13.16 6.03
N GLY A 81 4.64 -13.51 5.96
CA GLY A 81 4.18 -14.71 5.26
C GLY A 81 4.52 -14.70 3.78
N ALA A 82 4.33 -13.56 3.10
CA ALA A 82 4.66 -13.43 1.69
C ALA A 82 6.17 -13.61 1.45
N ILE A 83 7.03 -13.01 2.27
CA ILE A 83 8.49 -13.16 2.16
C ILE A 83 8.90 -14.61 2.40
N LEU A 84 8.40 -15.25 3.46
CA LEU A 84 8.76 -16.63 3.80
C LEU A 84 8.45 -17.62 2.66
N ILE A 85 7.33 -17.40 1.96
CA ILE A 85 6.95 -18.22 0.80
C ILE A 85 7.72 -17.80 -0.46
N SER A 86 7.91 -16.50 -0.66
CA SER A 86 8.43 -15.95 -1.91
C SER A 86 9.94 -16.12 -2.05
N VAL A 87 10.71 -16.05 -0.96
CA VAL A 87 12.17 -16.24 -0.98
C VAL A 87 12.57 -17.60 -1.56
N PRO A 88 12.08 -18.76 -1.05
CA PRO A 88 12.45 -20.05 -1.62
C PRO A 88 11.93 -20.23 -3.05
N ALA A 89 10.73 -19.73 -3.36
CA ALA A 89 10.16 -19.82 -4.70
C ALA A 89 10.98 -19.00 -5.73
N ALA A 90 11.35 -17.77 -5.39
CA ALA A 90 12.18 -16.90 -6.23
C ALA A 90 13.60 -17.46 -6.37
N TYR A 91 14.19 -17.97 -5.29
CA TYR A 91 15.50 -18.60 -5.33
C TYR A 91 15.50 -19.83 -6.24
N ALA A 92 14.46 -20.67 -6.11
CA ALA A 92 14.34 -21.86 -6.94
C ALA A 92 14.21 -21.53 -8.42
N MET A 93 13.44 -20.49 -8.76
CA MET A 93 13.33 -19.99 -10.13
C MET A 93 14.64 -19.40 -10.65
N SER A 94 15.39 -18.67 -9.82
CA SER A 94 16.63 -18.03 -10.27
C SER A 94 17.77 -19.02 -10.48
N ARG A 95 17.90 -20.02 -9.60
CA ARG A 95 19.08 -20.90 -9.55
C ARG A 95 18.86 -22.28 -10.17
N PHE A 96 17.63 -22.79 -10.24
CA PHE A 96 17.36 -24.12 -10.82
C PHE A 96 16.62 -24.02 -12.16
N ARG A 97 17.07 -24.82 -13.13
CA ARG A 97 16.36 -25.03 -14.40
C ARG A 97 15.51 -26.29 -14.28
N PHE A 98 14.22 -26.13 -14.01
CA PHE A 98 13.26 -27.24 -13.88
C PHE A 98 12.26 -27.26 -15.05
N ALA A 99 11.73 -28.45 -15.33
CA ALA A 99 10.65 -28.63 -16.31
C ALA A 99 9.38 -27.94 -15.79
N GLY A 100 8.95 -26.86 -16.46
CA GLY A 100 7.81 -26.03 -16.03
C GLY A 100 8.17 -24.59 -15.64
N TYR A 101 9.45 -24.20 -15.69
CA TYR A 101 9.90 -22.84 -15.38
C TYR A 101 9.08 -21.73 -16.08
N GLY A 102 8.90 -21.85 -17.40
CA GLY A 102 8.12 -20.87 -18.18
C GLY A 102 6.64 -20.83 -17.79
N ALA A 103 6.03 -22.00 -17.55
CA ALA A 103 4.63 -22.10 -17.17
C ALA A 103 4.37 -21.50 -15.78
N PHE A 104 5.26 -21.75 -14.81
CA PHE A 104 5.15 -21.18 -13.47
C PHE A 104 5.31 -19.66 -13.48
N ARG A 105 6.28 -19.13 -14.23
CA ARG A 105 6.45 -17.68 -14.41
C ARG A 105 5.21 -17.04 -15.06
N GLN A 106 4.65 -17.67 -16.08
CA GLN A 106 3.41 -17.22 -16.72
C GLN A 106 2.23 -17.24 -15.74
N PHE A 107 2.11 -18.29 -14.93
CA PHE A 107 1.07 -18.41 -13.89
C PHE A 107 1.14 -17.28 -12.86
N LEU A 108 2.34 -16.93 -12.38
CA LEU A 108 2.54 -15.81 -11.47
C LEU A 108 2.10 -14.47 -12.10
N LEU A 109 2.42 -14.26 -13.38
CA LEU A 109 1.99 -13.05 -14.09
C LEU A 109 0.46 -13.01 -14.27
N ILE A 110 -0.16 -14.11 -14.72
CA ILE A 110 -1.61 -14.18 -14.92
C ILE A 110 -2.35 -13.92 -13.60
N SER A 111 -1.89 -14.52 -12.49
CA SER A 111 -2.52 -14.29 -11.19
C SER A 111 -2.44 -12.83 -10.71
N GLN A 112 -1.40 -12.08 -11.08
CA GLN A 112 -1.29 -10.64 -10.80
C GLN A 112 -2.16 -9.77 -11.72
N MET A 113 -2.48 -10.23 -12.92
CA MET A 113 -3.35 -9.49 -13.85
C MET A 113 -4.83 -9.55 -13.47
N ILE A 114 -5.22 -10.54 -12.64
CA ILE A 114 -6.59 -10.64 -12.15
C ILE A 114 -6.87 -9.49 -11.19
N SER A 115 -7.91 -8.71 -11.50
CA SER A 115 -8.33 -7.62 -10.62
C SER A 115 -8.86 -8.17 -9.29
N PRO A 116 -8.31 -7.73 -8.13
CA PRO A 116 -8.78 -8.19 -6.82
C PRO A 116 -10.28 -7.95 -6.60
N ILE A 117 -10.85 -6.89 -7.19
CA ILE A 117 -12.27 -6.54 -7.00
C ILE A 117 -13.22 -7.62 -7.51
N VAL A 118 -12.84 -8.35 -8.57
CA VAL A 118 -13.63 -9.45 -9.14
C VAL A 118 -13.67 -10.64 -8.19
N LEU A 119 -12.61 -10.82 -7.40
CA LEU A 119 -12.47 -11.93 -6.45
C LEU A 119 -13.17 -11.65 -5.11
N VAL A 120 -13.49 -10.39 -4.78
CA VAL A 120 -14.07 -10.00 -3.48
C VAL A 120 -15.33 -10.80 -3.15
N LEU A 121 -16.29 -10.91 -4.07
CA LEU A 121 -17.54 -11.64 -3.81
C LEU A 121 -17.31 -13.14 -3.59
N GLY A 122 -16.38 -13.74 -4.34
CA GLY A 122 -16.01 -15.15 -4.19
C GLY A 122 -15.31 -15.41 -2.86
N LEU A 123 -14.35 -14.57 -2.51
CA LEU A 123 -13.62 -14.63 -1.24
C LEU A 123 -14.57 -14.38 -0.05
N PHE A 124 -15.50 -13.44 -0.17
CA PHE A 124 -16.52 -13.22 0.86
C PHE A 124 -17.36 -14.47 1.10
N ARG A 125 -17.87 -15.11 0.03
CA ARG A 125 -18.63 -16.37 0.15
C ARG A 125 -17.81 -17.50 0.76
N LEU A 126 -16.52 -17.60 0.40
CA LEU A 126 -15.61 -18.60 0.96
C LEU A 126 -15.40 -18.38 2.47
N MET A 127 -15.10 -17.13 2.87
CA MET A 127 -14.93 -16.79 4.28
C MET A 127 -16.23 -16.94 5.07
N ALA A 128 -17.38 -16.63 4.46
CA ALA A 128 -18.70 -16.84 5.06
C ALA A 128 -18.99 -18.33 5.29
N ALA A 129 -18.69 -19.19 4.31
CA ALA A 129 -18.84 -20.63 4.46
C ALA A 129 -17.94 -21.20 5.58
N TRP A 130 -16.78 -20.59 5.81
CA TRP A 130 -15.87 -20.95 6.90
C TRP A 130 -16.13 -20.23 8.23
N GLY A 131 -17.11 -19.32 8.28
CA GLY A 131 -17.41 -18.51 9.48
C GLY A 131 -16.32 -17.48 9.83
N LEU A 132 -15.45 -17.11 8.88
CA LEU A 132 -14.27 -16.26 9.07
C LEU A 132 -14.45 -14.82 8.53
N VAL A 133 -15.68 -14.38 8.30
CA VAL A 133 -15.98 -13.06 7.67
C VAL A 133 -15.35 -11.89 8.43
N GLU A 134 -15.45 -11.92 9.76
CA GLU A 134 -14.96 -10.85 10.64
C GLU A 134 -13.52 -11.11 11.17
N SER A 135 -12.80 -12.07 10.57
CA SER A 135 -11.46 -12.45 11.04
C SER A 135 -10.36 -11.61 10.38
N THR A 136 -9.63 -10.82 11.18
CA THR A 136 -8.44 -10.08 10.72
C THR A 136 -7.32 -11.02 10.26
N THR A 137 -7.20 -12.20 10.86
CA THR A 137 -6.22 -13.21 10.45
C THR A 137 -6.55 -13.78 9.07
N ALA A 138 -7.83 -14.07 8.79
CA ALA A 138 -8.26 -14.51 7.46
C ALA A 138 -7.95 -13.45 6.39
N LEU A 139 -8.20 -12.18 6.70
CA LEU A 139 -7.84 -11.06 5.83
C LEU A 139 -6.32 -10.99 5.58
N GLY A 140 -5.50 -11.20 6.60
CA GLY A 140 -4.04 -11.25 6.48
C GLY A 140 -3.56 -12.37 5.56
N PHE A 141 -4.15 -13.57 5.64
CA PHE A 141 -3.83 -14.67 4.72
C PHE A 141 -4.25 -14.37 3.28
N ILE A 142 -5.40 -13.72 3.07
CA ILE A 142 -5.83 -13.29 1.74
C ILE A 142 -4.82 -12.29 1.16
N TYR A 143 -4.43 -11.27 1.94
CA TYR A 143 -3.43 -10.29 1.51
C TYR A 143 -2.05 -10.91 1.28
N MET A 144 -1.64 -11.88 2.10
CA MET A 144 -0.43 -12.66 1.86
C MET A 144 -0.48 -13.31 0.47
N ALA A 145 -1.56 -14.04 0.17
CA ALA A 145 -1.71 -14.76 -1.11
C ALA A 145 -1.64 -13.82 -2.33
N PHE A 146 -2.28 -12.65 -2.26
CA PHE A 146 -2.21 -11.64 -3.32
C PHE A 146 -0.80 -11.07 -3.51
N ASN A 147 -0.04 -10.88 -2.44
CA ASN A 147 1.29 -10.29 -2.50
C ASN A 147 2.39 -11.28 -2.88
N VAL A 148 2.19 -12.59 -2.70
CA VAL A 148 3.20 -13.62 -3.00
C VAL A 148 3.65 -13.55 -4.46
N ALA A 149 2.74 -13.51 -5.43
CA ALA A 149 3.15 -13.56 -6.83
C ALA A 149 3.98 -12.34 -7.26
N PHE A 150 3.62 -11.14 -6.81
CA PHE A 150 4.43 -9.93 -7.01
C PHE A 150 5.79 -10.02 -6.32
N THR A 151 5.80 -10.48 -5.06
CA THR A 151 7.04 -10.57 -4.26
C THR A 151 8.00 -11.59 -4.85
N VAL A 152 7.52 -12.74 -5.33
CA VAL A 152 8.32 -13.75 -6.03
C VAL A 152 8.96 -13.14 -7.27
N TRP A 153 8.19 -12.42 -8.09
CA TRP A 153 8.69 -11.81 -9.31
C TRP A 153 9.76 -10.74 -9.04
N MET A 154 9.52 -9.89 -8.04
CA MET A 154 10.46 -8.86 -7.62
C MET A 154 11.76 -9.46 -7.08
N LEU A 155 11.67 -10.46 -6.19
CA LEU A 155 12.84 -11.14 -5.63
C LEU A 155 13.60 -11.93 -6.69
N GLN A 156 12.91 -12.56 -7.64
CA GLN A 156 13.54 -13.26 -8.75
C GLN A 156 14.41 -12.29 -9.56
N SER A 157 13.87 -11.12 -9.93
CA SER A 157 14.64 -10.11 -10.68
C SER A 157 15.91 -9.68 -9.95
N TYR A 158 15.89 -9.66 -8.63
CA TYR A 158 17.06 -9.32 -7.82
C TYR A 158 18.04 -10.48 -7.71
N PHE A 159 17.56 -11.71 -7.52
CA PHE A 159 18.41 -12.92 -7.45
C PHE A 159 19.04 -13.31 -8.79
N ASP A 160 18.40 -12.95 -9.91
CA ASP A 160 18.93 -13.15 -11.27
C ASP A 160 20.11 -12.24 -11.60
N THR A 161 20.34 -11.18 -10.80
CA THR A 161 21.56 -10.34 -10.86
C THR A 161 22.72 -11.04 -10.16
#